data_AF-A0A1A8C7B6-F1
#
_entry.id   AF-A0A1A8C7B6-F1
#
_cell.length_a   1.000
_cell.length_b   1.000
_cell.length_c   1.000
_cell.angle_alpha   90.00
_cell.angle_beta   90.00
_cell.angle_gamma   90.00
#
_symmetry.space_group_name_H-M   'P 1'
#
loop_
_entity.id
_entity.type
_entity.pdbx_description
1 polymer ?
#
loop_
_entity_poly.entity_id
_entity_poly.type
_entity_poly.pdbx_seq_one_letter_code
_entity_poly.pdbx_strand_id
1 'polypeptide(L)'
;ELQDVRKSIGQIINRSTAAYDGRVEAQAKMNTMKAKAEKDRAHYNAEMKELERIFSHEFSTKDFMSIKSRKIAEKDDDHGATPRQLSALKEQKVDSGEESLEALEEALEKIQTVMGDDNLDLLVNRFIQAEDRNFALFNFVNDQNNEAETLRKQISQIQKQMEQLQLESLQREEQHRSLLRGIDEQRKECESQAENLENQANAVSRILDEIKEGVNSLLSKMECDRSVIEDKLGSSVGITENNVMFYLGLVEQKTNELLTIHTFLKSKDQEKDQSPADLAKFLLGQTPELLQQNLTIQPNLKSHQDKFSLTDEEERPFSQEELRRTIMKGVLGTGSYRKLKAQSAAL
;
A
#
# COMPACT_ATOMS: atom_id res chain seq x y z
N GLU A 1 -50.91 0.78 -9.97
CA GLU A 1 -49.65 1.09 -10.68
C GLU A 1 -48.62 1.82 -9.81
N LEU A 2 -48.74 3.14 -9.53
CA LEU A 2 -47.73 3.87 -8.74
C LEU A 2 -47.52 3.31 -7.32
N GLN A 3 -48.60 2.85 -6.68
CA GLN A 3 -48.56 2.23 -5.36
C GLN A 3 -47.88 0.84 -5.38
N ASP A 4 -48.07 0.08 -6.46
CA ASP A 4 -47.46 -1.24 -6.65
C ASP A 4 -45.96 -1.12 -6.93
N VAL A 5 -45.57 -0.12 -7.73
CA VAL A 5 -44.15 0.21 -7.97
C VAL A 5 -43.47 0.62 -6.66
N ARG A 6 -44.10 1.48 -5.84
CA ARG A 6 -43.55 1.87 -4.53
C ARG A 6 -43.42 0.70 -3.58
N LYS A 7 -44.38 -0.23 -3.58
CA LYS A 7 -44.34 -1.47 -2.79
C LYS A 7 -43.23 -2.41 -3.28
N SER A 8 -43.04 -2.53 -4.58
CA SER A 8 -41.96 -3.31 -5.20
C SER A 8 -40.58 -2.76 -4.84
N ILE A 9 -40.40 -1.43 -4.95
CA ILE A 9 -39.16 -0.74 -4.55
C ILE A 9 -38.87 -0.99 -3.06
N GLY A 10 -39.88 -0.87 -2.18
CA GLY A 10 -39.72 -1.16 -0.75
C GLY A 10 -39.30 -2.62 -0.48
N GLN A 11 -39.85 -3.58 -1.21
CA GLN A 11 -39.44 -4.99 -1.10
C GLN A 11 -38.00 -5.21 -1.57
N ILE A 12 -37.56 -4.55 -2.65
CA ILE A 12 -36.19 -4.63 -3.15
C ILE A 12 -35.24 -4.02 -2.11
N ILE A 13 -35.53 -2.83 -1.58
CA ILE A 13 -34.71 -2.18 -0.54
C ILE A 13 -34.60 -3.07 0.71
N ASN A 14 -35.70 -3.65 1.17
CA ASN A 14 -35.68 -4.54 2.33
C ASN A 14 -34.85 -5.80 2.07
N ARG A 15 -34.94 -6.40 0.87
CA ARG A 15 -34.11 -7.55 0.48
C ARG A 15 -32.64 -7.18 0.37
N SER A 16 -32.32 -6.02 -0.19
CA SER A 16 -30.95 -5.51 -0.27
C SER A 16 -30.36 -5.23 1.10
N THR A 17 -31.15 -4.65 2.02
CA THR A 17 -30.73 -4.37 3.40
C THR A 17 -30.46 -5.67 4.15
N ALA A 18 -31.39 -6.65 4.09
CA ALA A 18 -31.20 -7.95 4.71
C ALA A 18 -29.97 -8.71 4.16
N ALA A 19 -29.72 -8.63 2.85
CA ALA A 19 -28.52 -9.22 2.24
C ALA A 19 -27.23 -8.51 2.70
N TYR A 20 -27.27 -7.18 2.85
CA TYR A 20 -26.14 -6.41 3.36
C TYR A 20 -25.83 -6.77 4.82
N ASP A 21 -26.85 -6.81 5.68
CA ASP A 21 -26.71 -7.17 7.09
C ASP A 21 -26.16 -8.60 7.25
N GLY A 22 -26.67 -9.55 6.46
CA GLY A 22 -26.16 -10.93 6.44
C GLY A 22 -24.70 -11.01 6.01
N ARG A 23 -24.28 -10.19 5.03
CA ARG A 23 -22.87 -10.10 4.62
C ARG A 23 -21.99 -9.53 5.74
N VAL A 24 -22.43 -8.46 6.40
CA VAL A 24 -21.70 -7.84 7.51
C VAL A 24 -21.55 -8.80 8.67
N GLU A 25 -22.60 -9.54 9.03
CA GLU A 25 -22.55 -10.55 10.09
C GLU A 25 -21.59 -11.70 9.73
N ALA A 26 -21.65 -12.21 8.50
CA ALA A 26 -20.73 -13.24 8.02
C ALA A 26 -19.26 -12.77 8.05
N GLN A 27 -19.01 -11.52 7.65
CA GLN A 27 -17.67 -10.92 7.68
C GLN A 27 -17.17 -10.73 9.11
N ALA A 28 -18.04 -10.32 10.05
CA ALA A 28 -17.70 -10.23 11.46
C ALA A 28 -17.35 -11.61 12.06
N LYS A 29 -18.13 -12.66 11.73
CA LYS A 29 -17.83 -14.05 12.12
C LYS A 29 -16.51 -14.55 11.52
N MET A 30 -16.23 -14.23 10.26
CA MET A 30 -14.96 -14.59 9.62
C MET A 30 -13.77 -13.89 10.30
N ASN A 31 -13.90 -12.60 10.61
CA ASN A 31 -12.85 -11.84 11.27
C ASN A 31 -12.57 -12.34 12.70
N THR A 32 -13.61 -12.67 13.47
CA THR A 32 -13.45 -13.24 14.81
C THR A 32 -12.81 -14.63 14.77
N MET A 33 -13.20 -15.49 13.83
CA MET A 33 -12.56 -16.79 13.63
C MET A 33 -11.09 -16.66 13.21
N LYS A 34 -10.76 -15.71 12.34
CA LYS A 34 -9.38 -15.43 11.93
C LYS A 34 -8.53 -14.92 13.09
N ALA A 35 -9.06 -13.97 13.87
CA ALA A 35 -8.38 -13.44 15.06
C ALA A 35 -8.14 -14.53 16.12
N LYS A 36 -9.12 -15.43 16.31
CA LYS A 36 -8.96 -16.59 17.18
C LYS A 36 -7.86 -17.53 16.68
N ALA A 37 -7.88 -17.90 15.40
CA ALA A 37 -6.87 -18.77 14.81
C ALA A 37 -5.45 -18.17 14.90
N GLU A 38 -5.32 -16.85 14.74
CA GLU A 38 -4.04 -16.16 14.90
C GLU A 38 -3.54 -16.18 16.34
N LYS A 39 -4.45 -15.95 17.32
CA LYS A 39 -4.12 -16.04 18.74
C LYS A 39 -3.71 -17.46 19.13
N ASP A 40 -4.44 -18.47 18.67
CA ASP A 40 -4.15 -19.88 18.94
C ASP A 40 -2.78 -20.26 18.32
N ARG A 41 -2.51 -19.85 17.08
CA ARG A 41 -1.19 -20.03 16.43
C ARG A 41 -0.07 -19.36 17.23
N ALA A 42 -0.28 -18.13 17.71
CA ALA A 42 0.70 -17.43 18.52
C ALA A 42 0.95 -18.14 19.86
N HIS A 43 -0.10 -18.66 20.48
CA HIS A 43 -0.01 -19.46 21.71
C HIS A 43 0.79 -20.74 21.48
N TYR A 44 0.46 -21.52 20.45
CA TYR A 44 1.22 -22.73 20.08
C TYR A 44 2.70 -22.43 19.78
N ASN A 45 3.00 -21.30 19.12
CA ASN A 45 4.39 -20.90 18.86
C ASN A 45 5.15 -20.59 20.16
N ALA A 46 4.49 -19.93 21.12
CA ALA A 46 5.08 -19.63 22.42
C ALA A 46 5.34 -20.91 23.23
N GLU A 47 4.39 -21.85 23.25
CA GLU A 47 4.57 -23.15 23.90
C GLU A 47 5.72 -23.94 23.26
N MET A 48 5.82 -23.94 21.94
CA MET A 48 6.89 -24.64 21.23
C MET A 48 8.27 -24.08 21.60
N LYS A 49 8.41 -22.75 21.66
CA LYS A 49 9.66 -22.10 22.08
C LYS A 49 10.03 -22.42 23.52
N GLU A 50 9.06 -22.50 24.42
CA GLU A 50 9.32 -22.87 25.81
C GLU A 50 9.76 -24.33 25.92
N LEU A 51 9.13 -25.24 25.16
CA LEU A 51 9.55 -26.64 25.08
C LEU A 51 10.99 -26.75 24.53
N GLU A 52 11.33 -26.03 23.46
CA GLU A 52 12.69 -25.98 22.93
C GLU A 52 13.71 -25.47 23.97
N ARG A 53 13.33 -24.47 24.77
CA ARG A 53 14.15 -23.95 25.88
C ARG A 53 14.39 -25.02 26.95
N ILE A 54 13.33 -25.73 27.35
CA ILE A 54 13.42 -26.84 28.31
C ILE A 54 14.32 -27.95 27.77
N PHE A 55 14.12 -28.39 26.51
CA PHE A 55 14.97 -29.39 25.88
C PHE A 55 16.43 -28.97 25.83
N SER A 56 16.71 -27.72 25.47
CA SER A 56 18.08 -27.19 25.43
C SER A 56 18.73 -27.20 26.82
N HIS A 57 17.98 -26.83 27.85
CA HIS A 57 18.44 -26.87 29.24
C HIS A 57 18.69 -28.31 29.72
N GLU A 58 17.78 -29.24 29.45
CA GLU A 58 17.94 -30.66 29.79
C GLU A 58 19.13 -31.27 29.08
N PHE A 59 19.30 -30.98 27.79
CA PHE A 59 20.45 -31.45 27.01
C PHE A 59 21.76 -30.91 27.57
N SER A 60 21.82 -29.61 27.86
CA SER A 60 23.01 -28.98 28.46
C SER A 60 23.33 -29.56 29.84
N THR A 61 22.31 -29.81 30.67
CA THR A 61 22.49 -30.42 32.00
C THR A 61 22.95 -31.86 31.88
N LYS A 62 22.37 -32.64 30.97
CA LYS A 62 22.75 -34.04 30.72
C LYS A 62 24.17 -34.15 30.18
N ASP A 63 24.57 -33.26 29.27
CA ASP A 63 25.94 -33.18 28.76
C ASP A 63 26.91 -32.81 29.87
N PHE A 64 26.58 -31.82 30.69
CA PHE A 64 27.38 -31.45 31.86
C PHE A 64 27.55 -32.62 32.84
N MET A 65 26.46 -33.31 33.18
CA MET A 65 26.50 -34.51 34.03
C MET A 65 27.34 -35.61 33.39
N SER A 66 27.19 -35.87 32.08
CA SER A 66 27.96 -36.90 31.37
C SER A 66 29.46 -36.59 31.32
N ILE A 67 29.84 -35.32 31.16
CA ILE A 67 31.23 -34.86 31.22
C ILE A 67 31.79 -34.99 32.64
N LYS A 68 31.00 -34.63 33.65
CA LYS A 68 31.39 -34.74 35.06
C LYS A 68 31.57 -36.21 35.48
N SER A 69 30.63 -37.09 35.12
CA SER A 69 30.72 -38.54 35.36
C SER A 69 31.95 -39.16 34.70
N ARG A 70 32.29 -38.73 33.48
CA ARG A 70 33.48 -39.20 32.77
C ARG A 70 34.77 -38.75 33.44
N LYS A 71 34.85 -37.49 33.88
CA LYS A 71 35.99 -36.97 34.65
C LYS A 71 36.16 -37.64 36.01
N ILE A 72 35.08 -38.14 36.62
CA ILE A 72 35.14 -38.89 37.88
C ILE A 72 35.65 -40.30 37.60
N ALA A 73 35.14 -40.98 36.55
CA ALA A 73 35.64 -42.30 36.14
C ALA A 73 37.11 -42.27 35.70
N GLU A 74 37.55 -41.26 34.95
CA GLU A 74 38.95 -41.08 34.55
C GLU A 74 39.88 -40.74 35.73
N LYS A 75 39.36 -40.25 36.85
CA LYS A 75 40.12 -40.03 38.08
C LYS A 75 40.21 -41.27 38.97
N ASP A 76 39.20 -42.15 38.94
CA ASP A 76 39.23 -43.43 39.65
C ASP A 76 40.08 -44.49 38.92
N ASP A 77 40.31 -44.37 37.61
CA ASP A 77 41.16 -45.28 36.81
C ASP A 77 42.68 -45.02 36.93
N ASP A 78 43.12 -43.94 37.60
CA ASP A 78 44.56 -43.68 37.87
C ASP A 78 45.10 -44.50 39.08
N HIS A 79 44.22 -45.19 39.80
CA HIS A 79 44.61 -46.21 40.78
C HIS A 79 44.15 -47.58 40.28
N GLY A 80 45.04 -48.23 39.53
CA GLY A 80 44.79 -49.49 38.86
C GLY A 80 44.14 -50.55 39.76
N ALA A 81 42.88 -50.87 39.48
CA ALA A 81 42.23 -52.04 40.04
C ALA A 81 41.33 -52.69 38.98
N THR A 82 41.61 -53.96 38.72
CA THR A 82 40.92 -54.81 37.75
C THR A 82 39.45 -55.05 38.12
N PRO A 83 38.53 -55.26 37.15
CA PRO A 83 37.08 -55.24 37.41
C PRO A 83 36.51 -56.54 38.00
N ARG A 84 37.22 -57.21 38.92
CA ARG A 84 36.83 -58.54 39.43
C ARG A 84 36.71 -58.71 40.95
N GLN A 85 36.74 -57.62 41.73
CA GLN A 85 36.60 -57.68 43.20
C GLN A 85 35.45 -56.83 43.78
N LEU A 86 34.51 -56.36 42.96
CA LEU A 86 33.39 -55.52 43.42
C LEU A 86 32.29 -56.24 44.22
N SER A 87 32.36 -57.56 44.42
CA SER A 87 31.36 -58.30 45.20
C SER A 87 31.78 -58.63 46.64
N ALA A 88 33.05 -58.41 47.04
CA ALA A 88 33.54 -58.73 48.38
C ALA A 88 33.66 -57.51 49.33
N LEU A 89 33.61 -56.28 48.81
CA LEU A 89 33.75 -55.04 49.59
C LEU A 89 32.47 -54.52 50.25
N LYS A 90 31.37 -55.28 50.19
CA LYS A 90 30.07 -54.84 50.76
C LYS A 90 29.87 -55.24 52.22
N GLU A 91 30.74 -56.11 52.76
CA GLU A 91 30.71 -56.51 54.18
C GLU A 91 31.75 -55.79 55.06
N GLN A 92 32.66 -55.01 54.46
CA GLN A 92 33.69 -54.25 55.18
C GLN A 92 33.46 -52.74 55.03
N LYS A 93 32.28 -52.27 55.42
CA LYS A 93 31.93 -50.83 55.40
C LYS A 93 31.47 -50.30 56.75
N VAL A 94 31.75 -51.06 57.81
CA VAL A 94 31.49 -50.67 59.20
C VAL A 94 32.79 -50.26 59.92
N ASP A 95 33.95 -50.47 59.28
CA ASP A 95 35.28 -50.27 59.90
C ASP A 95 36.02 -48.99 59.44
N SER A 96 35.49 -48.26 58.45
CA SER A 96 36.16 -47.04 57.93
C SER A 96 35.90 -45.77 58.74
N GLY A 97 35.35 -45.91 59.96
CA GLY A 97 35.08 -44.80 60.87
C GLY A 97 36.28 -44.46 61.75
N GLU A 98 37.10 -45.46 62.11
CA GLU A 98 38.21 -45.31 63.06
C GLU A 98 39.47 -44.75 62.36
N GLU A 99 39.80 -45.19 61.14
CA GLU A 99 40.91 -44.61 60.36
C GLU A 99 40.69 -43.11 60.02
N SER A 100 39.42 -42.69 59.89
CA SER A 100 39.08 -41.28 59.67
C SER A 100 39.26 -40.43 60.93
N LEU A 101 39.15 -41.01 62.13
CA LEU A 101 39.35 -40.29 63.39
C LEU A 101 40.84 -40.09 63.68
N GLU A 102 41.66 -41.13 63.49
CA GLU A 102 43.12 -41.02 63.64
C GLU A 102 43.72 -40.06 62.61
N ALA A 103 43.24 -40.07 61.36
CA ALA A 103 43.67 -39.12 60.34
C ALA A 103 43.24 -37.67 60.64
N LEU A 104 42.06 -37.48 61.26
CA LEU A 104 41.60 -36.17 61.71
C LEU A 104 42.40 -35.68 62.93
N GLU A 105 42.73 -36.58 63.85
CA GLU A 105 43.56 -36.28 65.03
C GLU A 105 45.00 -35.91 64.61
N GLU A 106 45.61 -36.66 63.69
CA GLU A 106 46.93 -36.34 63.13
C GLU A 106 46.91 -35.00 62.35
N ALA A 107 45.82 -34.71 61.63
CA ALA A 107 45.65 -33.43 60.95
C ALA A 107 45.49 -32.26 61.94
N LEU A 108 44.74 -32.45 63.03
CA LEU A 108 44.59 -31.45 64.09
C LEU A 108 45.90 -31.20 64.83
N GLU A 109 46.68 -32.24 65.13
CA GLU A 109 48.00 -32.11 65.77
C GLU A 109 49.02 -31.39 64.85
N LYS A 110 48.97 -31.65 63.54
CA LYS A 110 49.74 -30.89 62.54
C LYS A 110 49.32 -29.42 62.46
N ILE A 111 48.03 -29.11 62.59
CA ILE A 111 47.54 -27.73 62.60
C ILE A 111 47.96 -27.02 63.89
N GLN A 112 47.91 -27.72 65.02
CA GLN A 112 48.31 -27.20 66.32
C GLN A 112 49.81 -26.88 66.37
N THR A 113 50.65 -27.76 65.84
CA THR A 113 52.11 -27.57 65.73
C THR A 113 52.51 -26.43 64.78
N VAL A 114 51.75 -26.19 63.70
CA VAL A 114 52.02 -25.10 62.74
C VAL A 114 51.57 -23.73 63.27
N MET A 115 50.50 -23.67 64.07
CA MET A 115 49.90 -22.42 64.54
C MET A 115 50.43 -21.95 65.90
N GLY A 116 51.03 -22.84 66.71
CA GLY A 116 51.72 -22.49 67.96
C GLY A 116 50.83 -21.94 69.08
N ASP A 117 49.51 -22.14 68.99
CA ASP A 117 48.52 -21.78 70.02
C ASP A 117 48.05 -23.05 70.77
N ASP A 118 48.26 -23.11 72.08
CA ASP A 118 47.97 -24.29 72.92
C ASP A 118 46.48 -24.51 73.24
N ASN A 119 45.61 -23.55 72.87
CA ASN A 119 44.17 -23.59 73.18
C ASN A 119 43.33 -23.93 71.94
N LEU A 120 43.01 -25.22 71.79
CA LEU A 120 42.21 -25.76 70.67
C LEU A 120 40.88 -25.04 70.48
N ASP A 121 40.17 -24.70 71.55
CA ASP A 121 38.87 -24.01 71.49
C ASP A 121 38.97 -22.60 70.90
N LEU A 122 40.07 -21.90 71.15
CA LEU A 122 40.30 -20.54 70.66
C LEU A 122 40.70 -20.56 69.18
N LEU A 123 41.45 -21.58 68.78
CA LEU A 123 41.81 -21.85 67.39
C LEU A 123 40.58 -22.18 66.53
N VAL A 124 39.72 -23.09 67.02
CA VAL A 124 38.47 -23.46 66.35
C VAL A 124 37.55 -22.25 66.22
N ASN A 125 37.39 -21.44 67.28
CA ASN A 125 36.59 -20.21 67.19
C ASN A 125 37.17 -19.19 66.20
N ARG A 126 38.50 -19.04 66.10
CA ARG A 126 39.13 -18.15 65.12
C ARG A 126 38.94 -18.67 63.70
N PHE A 127 38.97 -19.99 63.51
CA PHE A 127 38.71 -20.62 62.22
C PHE A 127 37.25 -20.44 61.80
N ILE A 128 36.29 -20.69 62.70
CA ILE A 128 34.85 -20.46 62.45
C ILE A 128 34.60 -18.99 62.08
N GLN A 129 35.18 -18.03 62.82
CA GLN A 129 35.03 -16.62 62.47
C GLN A 129 35.67 -16.25 61.12
N ALA A 130 36.80 -16.87 60.77
CA ALA A 130 37.43 -16.68 59.46
C ALA A 130 36.61 -17.32 58.34
N GLU A 131 36.02 -18.50 58.60
CA GLU A 131 35.12 -19.21 57.70
C GLU A 131 33.83 -18.43 57.48
N ASP A 132 33.19 -17.90 58.52
CA ASP A 132 32.01 -17.05 58.43
C ASP A 132 32.27 -15.79 57.59
N ARG A 133 33.43 -15.15 57.78
CA ARG A 133 33.85 -14.01 56.96
C ARG A 133 34.08 -14.40 55.51
N ASN A 134 34.71 -15.55 55.27
CA ASN A 134 34.97 -16.05 53.93
C ASN A 134 33.65 -16.45 53.23
N PHE A 135 32.72 -17.06 53.95
CA PHE A 135 31.39 -17.39 53.47
C PHE A 135 30.59 -16.14 53.11
N ALA A 136 30.61 -15.11 53.96
CA ALA A 136 30.00 -13.82 53.67
C ALA A 136 30.61 -13.16 52.42
N LEU A 137 31.95 -13.21 52.29
CA LEU A 137 32.63 -12.67 51.12
C LEU A 137 32.30 -13.45 49.84
N PHE A 138 32.25 -14.78 49.91
CA PHE A 138 31.89 -15.64 48.79
C PHE A 138 30.47 -15.37 48.31
N ASN A 139 29.52 -15.22 49.25
CA ASN A 139 28.15 -14.84 48.92
C ASN A 139 28.09 -13.45 48.27
N PHE A 140 28.83 -12.47 48.82
CA PHE A 140 28.90 -11.14 48.23
C PHE A 140 29.48 -11.16 46.81
N VAL A 141 30.55 -11.92 46.56
CA VAL A 141 31.14 -12.08 45.22
C VAL A 141 30.15 -12.74 44.26
N ASN A 142 29.40 -13.76 44.72
CA ASN A 142 28.38 -14.40 43.90
C ASN A 142 27.22 -13.45 43.57
N ASP A 143 26.76 -12.66 44.54
CA ASP A 143 25.71 -11.67 44.34
C ASP A 143 26.15 -10.59 43.34
N GLN A 144 27.38 -10.07 43.50
CA GLN A 144 27.98 -9.12 42.56
C GLN A 144 28.13 -9.72 41.15
N ASN A 145 28.53 -10.99 41.06
CA ASN A 145 28.65 -11.67 39.77
C ASN A 145 27.28 -11.88 39.12
N ASN A 146 26.25 -12.22 39.89
CA ASN A 146 24.88 -12.36 39.41
C ASN A 146 24.29 -11.02 38.94
N GLU A 147 24.56 -9.94 39.68
CA GLU A 147 24.20 -8.57 39.27
C GLU A 147 24.92 -8.18 37.97
N ALA A 148 26.23 -8.44 37.87
CA ALA A 148 27.00 -8.19 36.65
C ALA A 148 26.47 -9.00 35.45
N GLU A 149 26.07 -10.26 35.64
CA GLU A 149 25.47 -11.07 34.58
C GLU A 149 24.10 -10.52 34.17
N THR A 150 23.29 -10.08 35.13
CA THR A 150 21.98 -9.44 34.88
C THR A 150 22.13 -8.16 34.07
N LEU A 151 23.07 -7.29 34.46
CA LEU A 151 23.38 -6.06 33.72
C LEU A 151 23.90 -6.36 32.31
N ARG A 152 24.77 -7.36 32.15
CA ARG A 152 25.24 -7.79 30.81
C ARG A 152 24.10 -8.26 29.92
N LYS A 153 23.14 -9.02 30.48
CA LYS A 153 21.92 -9.45 29.76
C LYS A 153 21.07 -8.26 29.34
N GLN A 154 20.87 -7.29 30.24
CA GLN A 154 20.12 -6.06 29.91
C GLN A 154 20.82 -5.24 28.83
N ILE A 155 22.13 -5.07 28.91
CA ILE A 155 22.92 -4.37 27.86
C ILE A 155 22.77 -5.08 26.52
N SER A 156 22.91 -6.41 26.48
CA SER A 156 22.74 -7.21 25.27
C SER A 156 21.32 -7.09 24.70
N GLN A 157 20.31 -7.10 25.56
CA GLN A 157 18.91 -6.90 25.14
C GLN A 157 18.68 -5.51 24.55
N ILE A 158 19.17 -4.46 25.21
CA ILE A 158 19.05 -3.08 24.72
C ILE A 158 19.78 -2.91 23.39
N GLN A 159 20.98 -3.46 23.24
CA GLN A 159 21.73 -3.45 21.97
C GLN A 159 20.94 -4.09 20.85
N LYS A 160 20.35 -5.27 21.09
CA LYS A 160 19.49 -5.94 20.12
C LYS A 160 18.25 -5.12 19.75
N GLN A 161 17.63 -4.46 20.73
CA GLN A 161 16.50 -3.57 20.49
C GLN A 161 16.91 -2.33 19.66
N MET A 162 18.08 -1.76 19.91
CA MET A 162 18.60 -0.65 19.11
C MET A 162 18.83 -1.07 17.65
N GLU A 163 19.46 -2.23 17.42
CA GLU A 163 19.67 -2.75 16.06
C GLU A 163 18.35 -2.99 15.33
N GLN A 164 17.36 -3.57 16.02
CA GLN A 164 16.02 -3.77 15.45
C GLN A 164 15.36 -2.43 15.08
N LEU A 165 15.38 -1.45 15.99
CA LEU A 165 14.80 -0.13 15.74
C LEU A 165 15.52 0.62 14.60
N GLN A 166 16.85 0.47 14.49
CA GLN A 166 17.62 1.03 13.38
C GLN A 166 17.20 0.42 12.04
N LEU A 167 17.05 -0.91 11.98
CA LEU A 167 16.61 -1.61 10.78
C LEU A 167 15.18 -1.19 10.39
N GLU A 168 14.26 -1.15 11.35
CA GLU A 168 12.88 -0.68 11.13
C GLU A 168 12.84 0.78 10.67
N SER A 169 13.71 1.65 11.22
CA SER A 169 13.84 3.04 10.81
C SER A 169 14.31 3.17 9.36
N LEU A 170 15.35 2.42 8.97
CA LEU A 170 15.87 2.41 7.60
C LEU A 170 14.80 1.92 6.60
N GLN A 171 14.09 0.84 6.94
CA GLN A 171 13.00 0.33 6.10
C GLN A 171 11.86 1.35 5.97
N ARG A 172 11.46 1.99 7.07
CA ARG A 172 10.43 3.03 7.05
C ARG A 172 10.87 4.24 6.23
N GLU A 173 12.12 4.65 6.35
CA GLU A 173 12.68 5.76 5.59
C GLU A 173 12.72 5.44 4.09
N GLU A 174 13.11 4.22 3.72
CA GLU A 174 13.09 3.78 2.33
C GLU A 174 11.67 3.74 1.74
N GLN A 175 10.71 3.20 2.49
CA GLN A 175 9.29 3.20 2.12
C GLN A 175 8.76 4.64 1.96
N HIS A 176 9.04 5.51 2.93
CA HIS A 176 8.64 6.90 2.88
C HIS A 176 9.27 7.64 1.69
N ARG A 177 10.55 7.38 1.40
CA ARG A 177 11.25 7.95 0.24
C ARG A 177 10.65 7.46 -1.09
N SER A 178 10.26 6.19 -1.18
CA SER A 178 9.57 5.65 -2.37
C SER A 178 8.19 6.29 -2.55
N LEU A 179 7.44 6.45 -1.45
CA LEU A 179 6.12 7.09 -1.48
C LEU A 179 6.22 8.56 -1.92
N LEU A 180 7.15 9.32 -1.33
CA LEU A 180 7.41 10.71 -1.71
C LEU A 180 7.77 10.85 -3.19
N ARG A 181 8.57 9.92 -3.72
CA ARG A 181 8.92 9.89 -5.14
C ARG A 181 7.69 9.68 -6.03
N GLY A 182 6.83 8.71 -5.68
CA GLY A 182 5.59 8.48 -6.41
C GLY A 182 4.64 9.67 -6.38
N ILE A 183 4.54 10.36 -5.24
CA ILE A 183 3.75 11.59 -5.12
C ILE A 183 4.34 12.73 -5.97
N ASP A 184 5.66 12.91 -5.99
CA ASP A 184 6.32 13.94 -6.81
C ASP A 184 6.17 13.67 -8.32
N GLU A 185 6.21 12.39 -8.73
CA GLU A 185 5.93 11.98 -10.11
C GLU A 185 4.48 12.26 -10.50
N GLN A 186 3.51 11.92 -9.64
CA GLN A 186 2.09 12.25 -9.87
C GLN A 186 1.86 13.76 -9.93
N ARG A 187 2.55 14.54 -9.07
CA ARG A 187 2.46 16.00 -9.11
C ARG A 187 2.95 16.52 -10.47
N LYS A 188 4.11 16.07 -10.94
CA LYS A 188 4.68 16.51 -12.23
C LYS A 188 3.78 16.15 -13.41
N GLU A 189 3.19 14.96 -13.40
CA GLU A 189 2.25 14.55 -14.44
C GLU A 189 1.00 15.44 -14.43
N CYS A 190 0.41 15.68 -13.25
CA CYS A 190 -0.76 16.55 -13.12
C CYS A 190 -0.45 18.00 -13.52
N GLU A 191 0.73 18.51 -13.16
CA GLU A 191 1.20 19.85 -13.53
C GLU A 191 1.38 19.99 -15.05
N SER A 192 1.98 18.99 -15.71
CA SER A 192 2.08 18.92 -17.18
C SER A 192 0.70 18.89 -17.85
N GLN A 193 -0.24 18.10 -17.32
CA GLN A 193 -1.61 18.04 -17.84
C GLN A 193 -2.34 19.38 -17.66
N ALA A 194 -2.17 20.04 -16.51
CA ALA A 194 -2.75 21.36 -16.26
C ALA A 194 -2.18 22.41 -17.22
N GLU A 195 -0.86 22.45 -17.43
CA GLU A 195 -0.21 23.37 -18.37
C GLU A 195 -0.71 23.13 -19.81
N ASN A 196 -0.88 21.88 -20.23
CA ASN A 196 -1.44 21.55 -21.54
C ASN A 196 -2.88 22.03 -21.70
N LEU A 197 -3.73 21.82 -20.69
CA LEU A 197 -5.13 22.29 -20.71
C LEU A 197 -5.21 23.82 -20.70
N GLU A 198 -4.35 24.49 -19.93
CA GLU A 198 -4.26 25.95 -19.91
C GLU A 198 -3.84 26.50 -21.27
N ASN A 199 -2.84 25.88 -21.92
CA ASN A 199 -2.42 26.23 -23.27
C ASN A 199 -3.54 26.04 -24.30
N GLN A 200 -4.32 24.97 -24.19
CA GLN A 200 -5.49 24.74 -25.05
C GLN A 200 -6.58 25.79 -24.81
N ALA A 201 -6.90 26.09 -23.55
CA ALA A 201 -7.88 27.12 -23.19
C ALA A 201 -7.46 28.51 -23.70
N ASN A 202 -6.18 28.85 -23.57
CA ASN A 202 -5.61 30.09 -24.11
C ASN A 202 -5.71 30.16 -25.64
N ALA A 203 -5.48 29.04 -26.34
CA ALA A 203 -5.64 28.98 -27.79
C ALA A 203 -7.11 29.17 -28.21
N VAL A 204 -8.05 28.52 -27.52
CA VAL A 204 -9.50 28.66 -27.79
C VAL A 204 -9.97 30.09 -27.48
N SER A 205 -9.50 30.69 -26.39
CA SER A 205 -9.83 32.08 -26.04
C SER A 205 -9.38 33.05 -27.13
N ARG A 206 -8.17 32.87 -27.68
CA ARG A 206 -7.67 33.70 -28.79
C ARG A 206 -8.56 33.60 -30.04
N ILE A 207 -8.91 32.38 -30.45
CA ILE A 207 -9.83 32.17 -31.59
C ILE A 207 -11.17 32.84 -31.34
N LEU A 208 -11.67 32.73 -30.11
CA LEU A 208 -12.96 33.30 -29.75
C LEU A 208 -12.91 34.84 -29.73
N ASP A 209 -11.81 35.44 -29.32
CA ASP A 209 -11.59 36.88 -29.42
C ASP A 209 -11.50 37.37 -30.87
N GLU A 210 -10.82 36.63 -31.75
CA GLU A 210 -10.81 36.91 -33.19
C GLU A 210 -12.23 36.85 -33.80
N ILE A 211 -13.06 35.88 -33.38
CA ILE A 211 -14.45 35.79 -33.79
C ILE A 211 -15.24 37.00 -33.27
N LYS A 212 -15.10 37.40 -32.00
CA LYS A 212 -15.77 38.59 -31.44
C LYS A 212 -15.44 39.84 -32.26
N GLU A 213 -14.17 40.03 -32.62
CA GLU A 213 -13.72 41.16 -33.46
C GLU A 213 -14.31 41.09 -34.86
N GLY A 214 -14.29 39.91 -35.49
CA GLY A 214 -14.88 39.67 -36.81
C GLY A 214 -16.37 39.97 -36.86
N VAL A 215 -17.14 39.51 -35.87
CA VAL A 215 -18.58 39.79 -35.74
C VAL A 215 -18.81 41.28 -35.53
N ASN A 216 -18.01 41.95 -34.69
CA ASN A 216 -18.15 43.39 -34.48
C ASN A 216 -17.88 44.20 -35.75
N SER A 217 -16.90 43.78 -36.55
CA SER A 217 -16.59 44.37 -37.86
C SER A 217 -17.75 44.20 -38.85
N LEU A 218 -18.34 42.99 -38.92
CA LEU A 218 -19.51 42.71 -39.77
C LEU A 218 -20.73 43.53 -39.36
N LEU A 219 -21.07 43.57 -38.07
CA LEU A 219 -22.17 44.38 -37.55
C LEU A 219 -22.01 45.86 -37.92
N SER A 220 -20.77 46.38 -37.84
CA SER A 220 -20.47 47.77 -38.20
C SER A 220 -20.63 48.02 -39.71
N LYS A 221 -20.17 47.09 -40.56
CA LYS A 221 -20.24 47.23 -42.02
C LYS A 221 -21.65 47.07 -42.58
N MET A 222 -22.45 46.21 -41.96
CA MET A 222 -23.83 45.93 -42.40
C MET A 222 -24.86 46.87 -41.76
N GLU A 223 -24.41 47.83 -40.95
CA GLU A 223 -25.27 48.76 -40.20
C GLU A 223 -26.40 48.03 -39.44
N CYS A 224 -26.05 46.90 -38.82
CA CYS A 224 -27.01 46.10 -38.05
C CYS A 224 -27.43 46.85 -36.79
N ASP A 225 -28.74 46.87 -36.51
CA ASP A 225 -29.30 47.59 -35.37
C ASP A 225 -28.98 46.87 -34.05
N ARG A 226 -27.97 47.36 -33.34
CA ARG A 226 -27.47 46.77 -32.08
C ARG A 226 -28.45 46.93 -30.92
N SER A 227 -29.35 47.92 -31.00
CA SER A 227 -30.32 48.26 -29.95
C SER A 227 -31.23 47.09 -29.58
N VAL A 228 -31.62 46.26 -30.55
CA VAL A 228 -32.52 45.11 -30.36
C VAL A 228 -31.93 44.06 -29.41
N ILE A 229 -30.61 43.88 -29.43
CA ILE A 229 -29.90 42.94 -28.55
C ILE A 229 -29.56 43.60 -27.22
N GLU A 230 -29.14 44.87 -27.23
CA GLU A 230 -28.81 45.64 -26.03
C GLU A 230 -30.04 45.84 -25.10
N ASP A 231 -31.23 46.04 -25.68
CA ASP A 231 -32.49 46.13 -24.93
C ASP A 231 -32.90 44.79 -24.31
N LYS A 232 -32.63 43.66 -24.98
CA LYS A 232 -32.94 42.31 -24.48
C LYS A 232 -31.94 41.81 -23.44
N LEU A 233 -30.68 42.24 -23.54
CA LEU A 233 -29.59 41.83 -22.66
C LEU A 233 -29.27 42.85 -21.56
N GLY A 234 -30.11 43.88 -21.39
CA GLY A 234 -30.02 44.82 -20.27
C GLY A 234 -28.76 45.70 -20.28
N SER A 235 -28.46 46.35 -21.41
CA SER A 235 -27.37 47.33 -21.55
C SER A 235 -25.96 46.80 -21.32
N SER A 236 -25.72 45.49 -21.49
CA SER A 236 -24.35 44.97 -21.61
C SER A 236 -23.74 45.45 -22.94
N VAL A 237 -23.01 46.56 -22.87
CA VAL A 237 -22.35 47.16 -24.03
C VAL A 237 -21.17 46.28 -24.44
N GLY A 238 -21.32 45.57 -25.56
CA GLY A 238 -20.23 44.82 -26.20
C GLY A 238 -20.50 43.34 -26.41
N ILE A 239 -19.74 42.75 -27.33
CA ILE A 239 -19.82 41.33 -27.66
C ILE A 239 -19.01 40.53 -26.64
N THR A 240 -19.70 39.70 -25.85
CA THR A 240 -19.16 38.79 -24.83
C THR A 240 -19.44 37.34 -25.21
N GLU A 241 -18.71 36.38 -24.66
CA GLU A 241 -18.87 34.94 -24.94
C GLU A 241 -20.31 34.44 -24.89
N ASN A 242 -21.08 34.93 -23.92
CA ASN A 242 -22.47 34.52 -23.71
C ASN A 242 -23.43 35.14 -24.74
N ASN A 243 -23.03 36.24 -25.39
CA ASN A 243 -23.88 36.99 -26.31
C ASN A 243 -23.46 36.94 -27.79
N VAL A 244 -22.24 36.46 -28.11
CA VAL A 244 -21.72 36.32 -29.49
C VAL A 244 -22.75 35.65 -30.41
N MET A 245 -23.41 34.59 -29.93
CA MET A 245 -24.39 33.84 -30.73
C MET A 245 -25.62 34.69 -31.10
N PHE A 246 -26.09 35.58 -30.21
CA PHE A 246 -27.22 36.46 -30.54
C PHE A 246 -26.84 37.48 -31.61
N TYR A 247 -25.64 38.05 -31.50
CA TYR A 247 -25.10 38.97 -32.52
C TYR A 247 -24.89 38.28 -33.87
N LEU A 248 -24.42 37.03 -33.86
CA LEU A 248 -24.27 36.24 -35.08
C LEU A 248 -25.62 35.97 -35.76
N GLY A 249 -26.67 35.67 -34.99
CA GLY A 249 -28.02 35.51 -35.52
C GLY A 249 -28.59 36.79 -36.14
N LEU A 250 -28.24 37.97 -35.62
CA LEU A 250 -28.62 39.25 -36.22
C LEU A 250 -27.89 39.48 -37.56
N VAL A 251 -26.60 39.17 -37.61
CA VAL A 251 -25.82 39.20 -38.86
C VAL A 251 -26.40 38.23 -39.88
N GLU A 252 -26.80 37.02 -39.47
CA GLU A 252 -27.46 36.04 -40.32
C GLU A 252 -28.78 36.57 -40.88
N GLN A 253 -29.64 37.13 -40.03
CA GLN A 253 -30.92 37.72 -40.47
C GLN A 253 -30.69 38.83 -41.52
N LYS A 254 -29.76 39.76 -41.24
CA LYS A 254 -29.46 40.86 -42.17
C LYS A 254 -28.82 40.36 -43.46
N THR A 255 -27.99 39.33 -43.39
CA THR A 255 -27.39 38.70 -44.57
C THR A 255 -28.48 38.06 -45.44
N ASN A 256 -29.43 37.34 -44.84
CA ASN A 256 -30.56 36.75 -45.56
C ASN A 256 -31.49 37.81 -46.18
N GLU A 257 -31.74 38.92 -45.50
CA GLU A 257 -32.48 40.06 -46.05
C GLU A 257 -31.77 40.63 -47.30
N LEU A 258 -30.47 40.92 -47.19
CA LEU A 258 -29.67 41.43 -48.33
C LEU A 258 -29.60 40.44 -49.48
N LEU A 259 -29.45 39.16 -49.20
CA LEU A 259 -29.42 38.09 -50.20
C LEU A 259 -30.76 38.00 -50.94
N THR A 260 -31.88 38.12 -50.23
CA THR A 260 -33.22 38.16 -50.84
C THR A 260 -33.36 39.36 -51.77
N ILE A 261 -32.93 40.55 -51.34
CA ILE A 261 -32.95 41.77 -52.16
C ILE A 261 -32.08 41.60 -53.40
N HIS A 262 -30.85 41.10 -53.24
CA HIS A 262 -29.94 40.84 -54.36
C HIS A 262 -30.54 39.85 -55.36
N THR A 263 -31.16 38.77 -54.89
CA THR A 263 -31.81 37.77 -55.74
C THR A 263 -32.98 38.37 -56.52
N PHE A 264 -33.78 39.21 -55.86
CA PHE A 264 -34.87 39.94 -56.50
C PHE A 264 -34.37 40.91 -57.58
N LEU A 265 -33.31 41.69 -57.30
CA LEU A 265 -32.72 42.60 -58.27
C LEU A 265 -32.13 41.85 -59.47
N LYS A 266 -31.42 40.75 -59.24
CA LYS A 266 -30.87 39.90 -60.30
C LYS A 266 -31.96 39.28 -61.19
N SER A 267 -33.10 38.91 -60.59
CA SER A 267 -34.26 38.41 -61.33
C SER A 267 -34.95 39.49 -62.18
N LYS A 268 -34.77 40.77 -61.86
CA LYS A 268 -35.25 41.91 -62.66
C LYS A 268 -34.31 42.27 -63.81
N ASP A 269 -33.00 42.12 -63.62
CA ASP A 269 -31.99 42.44 -64.66
C ASP A 269 -31.81 41.33 -65.71
N GLN A 270 -32.12 40.06 -65.38
CA GLN A 270 -32.08 38.95 -66.33
C GLN A 270 -33.49 38.60 -66.84
N GLU A 271 -33.88 39.13 -68.00
CA GLU A 271 -35.07 38.71 -68.77
C GLU A 271 -34.99 37.27 -69.32
N LYS A 272 -34.09 36.40 -68.84
CA LYS A 272 -33.92 35.03 -69.35
C LYS A 272 -33.80 34.00 -68.23
N ASP A 273 -34.84 33.15 -68.14
CA ASP A 273 -34.88 31.78 -67.62
C ASP A 273 -33.76 31.37 -66.64
N GLN A 274 -33.82 31.87 -65.41
CA GLN A 274 -33.10 31.24 -64.29
C GLN A 274 -33.91 30.03 -63.79
N SER A 275 -33.26 28.87 -63.78
CA SER A 275 -33.81 27.62 -63.21
C SER A 275 -34.19 27.84 -61.74
N PRO A 276 -35.37 27.34 -61.28
CA PRO A 276 -35.80 27.47 -59.88
C PRO A 276 -34.81 26.84 -58.90
N ALA A 277 -34.02 25.86 -59.34
CA ALA A 277 -32.97 25.25 -58.53
C ALA A 277 -31.79 26.20 -58.27
N ASP A 278 -31.46 27.08 -59.21
CA ASP A 278 -30.34 28.02 -59.08
C ASP A 278 -30.75 29.25 -58.26
N LEU A 279 -32.02 29.67 -58.34
CA LEU A 279 -32.60 30.68 -57.46
C LEU A 279 -32.62 30.21 -55.99
N ALA A 280 -32.99 28.95 -55.77
CA ALA A 280 -32.99 28.34 -54.43
C ALA A 280 -31.58 28.22 -53.84
N LYS A 281 -30.58 27.86 -54.65
CA LYS A 281 -29.16 27.88 -54.23
C LYS A 281 -28.71 29.29 -53.86
N PHE A 282 -29.12 30.30 -54.62
CA PHE A 282 -28.79 31.69 -54.34
C PHE A 282 -29.38 32.17 -53.00
N LEU A 283 -30.64 31.84 -52.71
CA LEU A 283 -31.31 32.18 -51.45
C LEU A 283 -30.75 31.43 -50.24
N LEU A 284 -30.16 30.25 -50.44
CA LEU A 284 -29.46 29.49 -49.40
C LEU A 284 -28.00 29.93 -49.19
N GLY A 285 -27.56 31.01 -49.85
CA GLY A 285 -26.19 31.51 -49.78
C GLY A 285 -25.17 30.62 -50.49
N GLN A 286 -25.63 29.64 -51.27
CA GLN A 286 -24.79 28.71 -52.03
C GLN A 286 -24.53 29.27 -53.44
N THR A 287 -23.80 30.40 -53.52
CA THR A 287 -23.31 30.90 -54.81
C THR A 287 -22.10 30.10 -55.27
N PRO A 288 -22.03 29.67 -56.55
CA PRO A 288 -20.92 28.89 -57.07
C PRO A 288 -19.56 29.60 -56.94
N GLU A 289 -19.50 30.95 -56.89
CA GLU A 289 -18.25 31.68 -56.61
C GLU A 289 -17.75 31.55 -55.16
N LEU A 290 -18.65 31.39 -54.16
CA LEU A 290 -18.26 31.22 -52.74
C LEU A 290 -17.82 29.78 -52.44
N LEU A 291 -18.33 28.78 -53.16
CA LEU A 291 -17.89 27.38 -53.04
C LEU A 291 -16.46 27.16 -53.56
N GLN A 292 -15.90 28.08 -54.34
CA GLN A 292 -14.49 28.06 -54.77
C GLN A 292 -13.54 28.58 -53.68
N GLN A 293 -14.02 29.41 -52.75
CA GLN A 293 -13.26 29.78 -51.57
C GLN A 293 -13.41 28.68 -50.54
N ASN A 294 -12.53 27.69 -50.59
CA ASN A 294 -12.29 26.82 -49.45
C ASN A 294 -11.77 27.69 -48.29
N LEU A 295 -12.67 28.30 -47.52
CA LEU A 295 -12.38 28.81 -46.19
C LEU A 295 -12.16 27.59 -45.31
N THR A 296 -10.95 27.04 -45.41
CA THR A 296 -10.42 26.08 -44.47
C THR A 296 -10.20 26.81 -43.16
N ILE A 297 -11.26 26.98 -42.38
CA ILE A 297 -11.15 27.27 -40.94
C ILE A 297 -10.72 25.93 -40.32
N GLN A 298 -9.45 25.59 -40.51
CA GLN A 298 -8.82 24.61 -39.67
C GLN A 298 -8.54 25.31 -38.35
N PRO A 299 -9.20 24.96 -37.23
CA PRO A 299 -8.57 25.21 -35.95
C PRO A 299 -7.23 24.47 -36.04
N ASN A 300 -6.13 25.20 -35.97
CA ASN A 300 -4.78 24.64 -35.89
C ASN A 300 -4.60 24.00 -34.51
N LEU A 301 -5.44 23.02 -34.20
CA LEU A 301 -5.14 22.05 -33.19
C LEU A 301 -4.20 21.08 -33.90
N LYS A 302 -2.90 21.27 -33.68
CA LYS A 302 -1.94 20.20 -33.88
C LYS A 302 -2.43 19.04 -33.02
N SER A 303 -3.23 18.16 -33.63
CA SER A 303 -3.54 16.84 -33.12
C SER A 303 -2.21 16.12 -33.06
N HIS A 304 -1.49 16.33 -31.97
CA HIS A 304 -0.54 15.35 -31.50
C HIS A 304 -1.34 14.08 -31.33
N GLN A 305 -1.11 13.15 -32.25
CA GLN A 305 -1.60 11.79 -32.21
C GLN A 305 -0.81 11.07 -31.12
N ASP A 306 -0.91 11.56 -29.88
CA ASP A 306 -0.43 10.87 -28.71
C ASP A 306 -1.63 10.18 -28.08
N LYS A 307 -1.43 8.88 -27.89
CA LYS A 307 -2.34 7.90 -27.32
C LYS A 307 -2.97 8.42 -26.02
N PHE A 308 -4.11 9.09 -26.13
CA PHE A 308 -5.07 9.15 -25.04
C PHE A 308 -5.72 7.77 -24.91
N SER A 309 -5.02 6.86 -24.24
CA SER A 309 -5.67 5.75 -23.55
C SER A 309 -6.07 6.25 -22.17
N LEU A 310 -7.02 7.19 -22.14
CA LEU A 310 -7.78 7.48 -20.94
C LEU A 310 -8.65 6.26 -20.68
N THR A 311 -8.39 5.61 -19.56
CA THR A 311 -9.25 4.62 -18.93
C THR A 311 -10.57 5.29 -18.58
N ASP A 312 -11.48 5.37 -19.56
CA ASP A 312 -12.87 5.83 -19.39
C ASP A 312 -13.86 4.87 -20.10
N GLU A 313 -13.44 3.61 -20.26
CA GLU A 313 -14.18 2.52 -20.91
C GLU A 313 -15.10 1.77 -19.92
N GLU A 314 -15.51 2.38 -18.81
CA GLU A 314 -16.43 1.78 -17.83
C GLU A 314 -17.86 2.35 -17.84
N GLU A 315 -18.12 3.47 -18.53
CA GLU A 315 -19.47 4.10 -18.55
C GLU A 315 -20.25 3.96 -19.87
N ARG A 316 -19.69 3.34 -20.92
CA ARG A 316 -20.43 3.08 -22.16
C ARG A 316 -21.17 1.73 -22.10
N PRO A 317 -22.49 1.66 -22.40
CA PRO A 317 -23.16 0.38 -22.55
C PRO A 317 -22.54 -0.41 -23.72
N PHE A 318 -22.02 -1.60 -23.42
CA PHE A 318 -21.33 -2.48 -24.37
C PHE A 318 -22.18 -2.77 -25.62
N SER A 319 -21.54 -2.78 -26.80
CA SER A 319 -22.16 -3.32 -28.01
C SER A 319 -22.46 -4.82 -27.83
N GLN A 320 -23.45 -5.34 -28.54
CA GLN A 320 -23.84 -6.76 -28.48
C GLN A 320 -22.65 -7.71 -28.77
N GLU A 321 -21.76 -7.30 -29.68
CA GLU A 321 -20.53 -8.01 -30.05
C GLU A 321 -19.44 -7.94 -28.97
N GLU A 322 -19.39 -6.84 -28.21
CA GLU A 322 -18.46 -6.67 -27.08
C GLU A 322 -18.91 -7.46 -25.86
N LEU A 323 -20.21 -7.43 -25.55
CA LEU A 323 -20.78 -8.22 -24.47
C LEU A 323 -20.57 -9.72 -24.71
N ARG A 324 -20.78 -10.19 -25.96
CA ARG A 324 -20.49 -11.57 -26.36
C ARG A 324 -19.02 -11.94 -26.17
N ARG A 325 -18.09 -11.03 -26.50
CA ARG A 325 -16.65 -11.26 -26.30
C ARG A 325 -16.28 -11.35 -24.82
N THR A 326 -16.83 -10.47 -23.99
CA THR A 326 -16.56 -10.46 -22.55
C THR A 326 -17.12 -11.71 -21.85
N ILE A 327 -18.34 -12.12 -22.21
CA ILE A 327 -18.95 -13.36 -21.70
C ILE A 327 -18.14 -14.60 -22.14
N MET A 328 -17.75 -14.68 -23.42
CA MET A 328 -16.91 -15.79 -23.92
C MET A 328 -15.54 -15.85 -23.23
N LYS A 329 -14.96 -14.70 -22.89
CA LYS A 329 -13.69 -14.60 -22.15
C LYS A 329 -13.86 -15.04 -20.68
N GLY A 330 -14.99 -14.72 -20.05
CA GLY A 330 -15.31 -15.12 -18.68
C GLY A 330 -15.64 -16.61 -18.54
N VAL A 331 -16.33 -17.20 -19.51
CA VAL A 331 -16.78 -18.61 -19.47
C VAL A 331 -15.66 -19.59 -19.83
N LEU A 332 -14.73 -19.24 -20.73
CA LEU A 332 -13.74 -20.18 -21.28
C LEU A 332 -12.35 -20.12 -20.63
N GLY A 333 -12.12 -19.21 -19.68
CA GLY A 333 -10.79 -18.97 -19.14
C GLY A 333 -9.83 -18.40 -20.19
N THR A 334 -8.92 -17.52 -19.76
CA THR A 334 -8.04 -16.74 -20.65
C THR A 334 -7.16 -17.59 -21.57
N GLY A 335 -6.92 -18.87 -21.22
CA GLY A 335 -6.14 -19.82 -22.02
C GLY A 335 -6.90 -20.47 -23.18
N SER A 336 -8.21 -20.72 -23.06
CA SER A 336 -8.96 -21.47 -24.09
C SER A 336 -9.46 -20.57 -25.23
N TYR A 337 -9.75 -19.30 -24.93
CA TYR A 337 -10.17 -18.29 -25.92
C TYR A 337 -9.10 -18.00 -26.99
N ARG A 338 -7.81 -18.01 -26.62
CA ARG A 338 -6.71 -17.82 -27.57
C ARG A 338 -6.59 -18.98 -28.57
N LYS A 339 -6.90 -20.21 -28.13
CA LYS A 339 -6.85 -21.41 -28.95
C LYS A 339 -7.98 -21.46 -30.00
N LEU A 340 -9.19 -21.03 -29.61
CA LEU A 340 -10.34 -20.90 -30.50
C LEU A 340 -10.16 -19.78 -31.53
N LYS A 341 -9.62 -18.63 -31.13
CA LYS A 341 -9.33 -17.52 -32.06
C LYS A 341 -8.26 -17.88 -33.10
N ALA A 342 -7.29 -18.70 -32.73
CA ALA A 342 -6.28 -19.21 -33.65
C ALA A 342 -6.85 -20.23 -34.65
N GLN A 343 -7.79 -21.07 -34.23
CA GLN A 343 -8.47 -22.03 -35.12
C GLN A 343 -9.46 -21.36 -36.09
N SER A 344 -10.14 -20.28 -35.68
CA SER A 344 -11.08 -19.57 -36.56
C SER A 344 -10.40 -18.65 -37.58
N ALA A 345 -9.12 -18.35 -37.42
CA ALA A 345 -8.33 -17.55 -38.37
C ALA A 345 -7.52 -18.42 -39.36
N ALA A 346 -7.55 -19.75 -39.17
CA ALA A 346 -6.88 -20.73 -40.03
C ALA A 346 -7.86 -21.47 -40.96
N LEU A 347 -9.14 -21.10 -40.94
CA LEU A 347 -10.17 -21.37 -41.95
C LEU A 347 -10.45 -20.05 -42.68
#